data_AF-A0AAU6BF19-F1
#
_entry.id   AF-A0AAU6BF19-F1
#
_cell.length_a   1.000
_cell.length_b   1.000
_cell.length_c   1.000
_cell.angle_alpha   90.00
_cell.angle_beta   90.00
_cell.angle_gamma   90.00
#
_symmetry.space_group_name_H-M   'P 1'
#
loop_
_entity.id
_entity.type
_entity.pdbx_description
1 polymer ?
#
loop_
_entity_poly.entity_id
_entity_poly.type
_entity_poly.pdbx_seq_one_letter_code
_entity_poly.pdbx_strand_id
1 'polypeptide(L)'
;MNCEQELPELAAHAVGALDPAEEVRVDSHVRACPACATEVDGIRTTLAALRGLPVEETLGDWSGKLPELREAAVRAVLAQIPRTNSS
;
A
#
# COMPACT_ATOMS: atom_id res chain seq x y z
N MET A 1 -5.38 -3.71 20.05
CA MET A 1 -4.14 -3.18 19.44
C MET A 1 -3.41 -2.40 20.52
N ASN A 2 -2.10 -2.57 20.63
CA ASN A 2 -1.25 -1.86 21.59
C ASN A 2 -0.36 -0.87 20.82
N CYS A 3 -0.25 0.38 21.30
CA CYS A 3 0.39 1.47 20.58
C CYS A 3 1.88 1.23 20.24
N GLU A 4 2.56 0.38 21.03
CA GLU A 4 4.01 0.16 20.90
C GLU A 4 4.41 -0.83 19.79
N GLN A 5 3.47 -1.51 19.14
CA GLN A 5 3.81 -2.71 18.34
C GLN A 5 3.42 -2.73 16.87
N GLU A 6 2.85 -1.69 16.25
CA GLU A 6 2.28 -1.92 14.90
C GLU A 6 2.49 -0.75 13.91
N LEU A 7 3.72 -0.26 13.79
CA LEU A 7 4.11 0.63 12.67
C LEU A 7 3.71 0.03 11.29
N PRO A 8 3.86 -1.29 11.06
CA PRO A 8 3.41 -1.91 9.80
C PRO A 8 1.91 -1.80 9.56
N GLU A 9 1.06 -2.05 10.56
CA GLU A 9 -0.41 -1.95 10.40
C GLU A 9 -0.84 -0.48 10.23
N LEU A 10 -0.22 0.48 10.94
CA LEU A 10 -0.50 1.90 10.75
C LEU A 10 -0.10 2.38 9.34
N ALA A 11 1.04 1.91 8.83
CA ALA A 11 1.47 2.18 7.46
C ALA A 11 0.52 1.55 6.44
N ALA A 12 0.14 0.28 6.65
CA ALA A 12 -0.81 -0.42 5.81
C ALA A 12 -2.19 0.27 5.80
N HIS A 13 -2.67 0.72 6.95
CA HIS A 13 -3.88 1.53 7.07
C HIS A 13 -3.75 2.86 6.31
N ALA A 14 -2.62 3.55 6.44
CA ALA A 14 -2.38 4.82 5.76
C ALA A 14 -2.39 4.70 4.22
N VAL A 15 -1.99 3.54 3.67
CA VAL A 15 -2.01 3.25 2.22
C VAL A 15 -3.23 2.47 1.75
N GLY A 16 -4.13 2.07 2.64
CA GLY A 16 -5.33 1.28 2.31
C GLY A 16 -5.03 -0.17 1.90
N ALA A 17 -4.03 -0.79 2.52
CA ALA A 17 -3.55 -2.15 2.23
C ALA A 17 -3.98 -3.22 3.26
N LEU A 18 -4.79 -2.85 4.25
CA LEU A 18 -5.34 -3.79 5.22
C LEU A 18 -6.51 -4.60 4.65
N ASP A 19 -6.70 -5.81 5.14
CA ASP A 19 -7.95 -6.53 4.90
C ASP A 19 -9.13 -5.87 5.64
N PRO A 20 -10.39 -6.19 5.29
CA PRO A 20 -11.54 -5.53 5.92
C PRO A 20 -11.64 -5.71 7.44
N ALA A 21 -11.18 -6.83 7.99
CA ALA A 21 -11.23 -7.10 9.42
C ALA A 21 -10.13 -6.33 10.16
N GLU A 22 -8.94 -6.25 9.58
CA GLU A 22 -7.83 -5.44 10.07
C GLU A 22 -8.17 -3.96 10.05
N GLU A 23 -8.74 -3.47 8.95
CA GLU A 23 -9.10 -2.06 8.77
C GLU A 23 -10.05 -1.57 9.88
N VAL A 24 -11.08 -2.35 10.22
CA VAL A 24 -12.01 -1.99 11.31
C VAL A 24 -11.30 -1.90 12.66
N ARG A 25 -10.38 -2.83 12.96
CA ARG A 25 -9.65 -2.83 14.23
C ARG A 25 -8.70 -1.64 14.33
N VAL A 26 -7.96 -1.36 13.25
CA VAL A 26 -6.94 -0.31 13.23
C VAL A 26 -7.60 1.07 13.20
N ASP A 27 -8.65 1.29 12.39
CA ASP A 27 -9.41 2.54 12.36
C ASP A 27 -10.03 2.87 13.74
N SER A 28 -10.59 1.87 14.42
CA SER A 28 -11.11 2.04 15.79
C SER A 28 -10.03 2.53 16.77
N HIS A 29 -8.83 1.95 16.69
CA HIS A 29 -7.70 2.37 17.53
C HIS A 29 -7.21 3.78 17.18
N VAL A 30 -7.03 4.09 15.90
CA VAL A 30 -6.57 5.39 15.41
C VAL A 30 -7.51 6.52 15.86
N ARG A 31 -8.83 6.29 15.81
CA ARG A 31 -9.81 7.27 16.31
C ARG A 31 -9.75 7.50 17.82
N ALA A 32 -9.32 6.50 18.57
CA ALA A 32 -9.22 6.55 20.03
C ALA A 32 -7.83 6.99 20.55
N CYS A 33 -6.79 6.96 19.71
CA CYS A 33 -5.40 7.20 20.10
C CYS A 33 -4.77 8.36 19.31
N PRO A 34 -4.61 9.55 19.91
CA PRO A 34 -4.03 10.73 19.23
C PRO A 34 -2.60 10.52 18.71
N ALA A 35 -1.79 9.73 19.41
CA ALA A 35 -0.43 9.40 18.98
C ALA A 35 -0.44 8.59 17.69
N CYS A 36 -1.28 7.55 17.59
CA CYS A 36 -1.39 6.74 16.38
C CYS A 36 -2.07 7.49 15.23
N ALA A 37 -3.01 8.39 15.51
CA ALA A 37 -3.56 9.31 14.51
C ALA A 37 -2.48 10.22 13.91
N THR A 38 -1.63 10.79 14.76
CA THR A 38 -0.49 11.62 14.34
C THR A 38 0.47 10.85 13.43
N GLU A 39 0.75 9.58 13.77
CA GLU A 39 1.62 8.73 12.96
C GLU A 39 1.02 8.46 11.57
N VAL A 40 -0.25 8.07 11.50
CA VAL A 40 -0.97 7.85 10.25
C VAL A 40 -1.00 9.11 9.38
N ASP A 41 -1.24 10.28 9.99
CA ASP A 41 -1.23 11.56 9.29
C ASP A 41 0.15 11.94 8.77
N GLY A 42 1.22 11.64 9.52
CA GLY A 42 2.61 11.81 9.08
C GLY A 42 2.93 10.95 7.85
N ILE A 43 2.50 9.69 7.85
CA ILE A 43 2.65 8.78 6.71
C ILE A 43 1.87 9.30 5.50
N ARG A 44 0.61 9.69 5.68
CA ARG A 44 -0.23 10.26 4.61
C ARG A 44 0.36 11.55 4.03
N THR A 45 0.92 12.41 4.88
CA THR A 45 1.59 13.65 4.45
C THR A 45 2.82 13.34 3.61
N THR A 46 3.64 12.38 4.04
CA THR A 46 4.82 11.94 3.28
C THR A 46 4.41 11.39 1.91
N LEU A 47 3.39 10.54 1.85
CA LEU A 47 2.87 10.00 0.60
C LEU A 47 2.32 11.09 -0.34
N ALA A 48 1.64 12.09 0.22
CA ALA A 48 1.14 13.23 -0.56
C ALA A 48 2.30 14.04 -1.17
N ALA A 49 3.38 14.25 -0.43
CA ALA A 49 4.58 14.91 -0.94
C ALA A 49 5.23 14.11 -2.08
N LEU A 50 5.34 12.77 -1.93
CA LEU A 50 5.90 11.90 -2.97
C LEU A 50 5.09 11.93 -4.27
N ARG A 51 3.76 12.04 -4.21
CA ARG A 51 2.90 12.13 -5.41
C ARG A 51 3.16 13.39 -6.26
N GLY A 52 3.76 14.43 -5.67
CA GLY A 52 4.10 15.67 -6.38
C GLY A 52 5.46 15.65 -7.08
N LEU A 53 6.28 14.62 -6.85
CA LEU A 53 7.62 14.52 -7.41
C LEU A 53 7.60 13.85 -8.80
N PRO A 54 8.54 14.21 -9.70
CA PRO A 54 8.77 13.49 -10.94
C PRO A 54 9.00 11.99 -10.72
N VAL A 55 8.56 11.17 -11.68
CA VAL A 55 8.67 9.71 -11.57
C VAL A 55 10.13 9.25 -11.54
N GLU A 56 11.00 10.00 -12.21
CA GLU A 56 12.45 9.78 -12.25
C GLU A 56 13.09 10.02 -10.88
N GLU A 57 12.64 11.03 -10.14
CA GLU A 57 13.15 11.37 -8.80
C GLU A 57 12.65 10.40 -7.73
N THR A 58 11.45 9.82 -7.91
CA THR A 58 10.84 8.89 -6.95
C THR A 58 11.25 7.43 -7.16
N LEU A 59 11.47 7.02 -8.41
CA LEU A 59 11.76 5.63 -8.76
C LEU A 59 13.22 5.39 -9.14
N GLY A 60 13.98 6.45 -9.48
CA GLY A 60 15.39 6.33 -9.86
C GLY A 60 15.60 5.27 -10.95
N ASP A 61 16.57 4.38 -10.74
CA ASP A 61 16.88 3.24 -11.63
C ASP A 61 15.72 2.26 -11.86
N TRP A 62 14.67 2.30 -11.03
CA TRP A 62 13.47 1.48 -11.24
C TRP A 62 12.56 2.04 -12.31
N SER A 63 12.61 3.34 -12.60
CA SER A 63 11.75 3.99 -13.60
C SER A 63 11.79 3.27 -14.96
N GLY A 64 12.98 2.92 -15.45
CA GLY A 64 13.17 2.19 -16.71
C GLY A 64 12.80 0.70 -16.64
N LYS A 65 12.77 0.09 -15.46
CA LYS A 65 12.50 -1.35 -15.24
C LYS A 65 11.02 -1.65 -14.96
N LEU A 66 10.26 -0.65 -14.51
CA LEU A 66 8.85 -0.81 -14.16
C LEU A 66 7.95 -1.30 -15.31
N PRO A 67 8.12 -0.84 -16.56
CA PRO A 67 7.34 -1.38 -17.67
C PRO A 67 7.52 -2.90 -17.85
N GLU A 68 8.76 -3.37 -17.79
CA GLU A 68 9.12 -4.79 -17.94
C GLU A 68 8.59 -5.62 -16.77
N LEU A 69 8.74 -5.11 -15.54
CA LEU A 69 8.22 -5.76 -14.34
C LEU A 69 6.69 -5.85 -14.35
N ARG A 70 6.00 -4.78 -14.77
CA ARG A 70 4.55 -4.77 -14.92
C ARG A 70 4.10 -5.82 -15.94
N GLU A 71 4.76 -5.90 -17.08
CA GLU A 71 4.42 -6.88 -18.12
C GLU A 71 4.68 -8.32 -17.64
N ALA A 72 5.78 -8.56 -16.94
CA ALA A 72 6.08 -9.84 -16.32
C ALA A 72 5.01 -10.25 -15.28
N ALA A 73 4.60 -9.32 -14.42
CA ALA A 73 3.56 -9.55 -13.42
C ALA A 73 2.21 -9.89 -14.07
N VAL A 74 1.78 -9.12 -15.08
CA VAL A 74 0.54 -9.41 -15.83
C VAL A 74 0.59 -10.79 -16.45
N ARG A 75 1.70 -11.15 -17.09
CA ARG A 75 1.89 -12.48 -17.69
C ARG A 75 1.81 -13.60 -16.65
N ALA A 76 2.43 -13.42 -15.49
CA ALA A 76 2.40 -14.38 -14.39
C ALA A 76 0.97 -14.59 -13.85
N VAL A 77 0.19 -13.51 -13.72
CA VAL A 77 -1.22 -13.60 -13.31
C VAL A 77 -2.06 -14.31 -14.37
N LEU A 78 -1.91 -13.93 -15.65
CA LEU A 78 -2.66 -14.56 -16.76
C LEU A 78 -2.40 -16.07 -16.87
N ALA A 79 -1.17 -16.52 -16.57
CA ALA A 79 -0.83 -17.95 -16.57
C ALA A 79 -1.55 -18.75 -15.46
N GLN A 80 -2.00 -18.07 -14.40
CA GLN A 80 -2.73 -18.68 -13.28
C GLN A 80 -4.25 -18.71 -13.50
N ILE A 81 -4.77 -17.96 -14.49
CA ILE A 81 -6.21 -17.95 -14.79
C ILE A 81 -6.56 -19.24 -15.54
N PRO A 82 -7.45 -20.10 -15.00
CA PRO A 82 -7.90 -21.30 -15.69
C PRO A 82 -8.54 -20.92 -17.02
N ARG A 83 -8.09 -21.52 -18.13
CA ARG A 83 -8.76 -21.33 -19.43
C ARG A 83 -10.13 -21.99 -19.36
N THR A 84 -11.18 -21.18 -19.22
CA THR A 84 -12.55 -21.66 -19.41
C THR A 84 -12.75 -21.91 -20.90
N ASN A 85 -12.58 -23.17 -21.33
CA ASN A 85 -13.03 -23.60 -22.65
C ASN A 85 -14.56 -23.52 -22.64
N SER A 86 -15.11 -22.47 -23.26
CA SER A 86 -16.52 -22.46 -23.66
C SER A 86 -16.64 -23.29 -24.92
N SER A 87 -17.33 -24.43 -24.80
CA SER A 87 -17.78 -25.25 -25.93
C SER A 87 -18.97 -24.62 -26.64
#